data_AF-A0A2A6CNQ6-F1
#
_entry.id   AF-A0A2A6CNQ6-F1
#
_cell.length_a   1.000
_cell.length_b   1.000
_cell.length_c   1.000
_cell.angle_alpha   90.00
_cell.angle_beta   90.00
_cell.angle_gamma   90.00
#
_symmetry.space_group_name_H-M   'P 1'
#
loop_
_entity.id
_entity.type
_entity.pdbx_description
1 polymer ?
#
loop_
_entity_poly.entity_id
_entity_poly.type
_entity_poly.pdbx_seq_one_letter_code
_entity_poly.pdbx_strand_id
1 'polypeptide(L)'
;MYVFLIWFAIYIDSDKPTTVFTCTITKTCLGIFAFSTFTSPVAVSLCRYLTVVQNIPLTLPFLVIIIIALSIPSHLMNALIMFTGRAQLGAMCTGQIAASLEITRGYHAMMIITMSISFPLNYAVYRFVKANAQLRSRSADEISVTLGLTMQGIAPFLAFSITVIYMSLLVSRVSIPPWANVLVDSIAYLIPGMNTIVSVMLIKSFKKHFVELFRTLANRNVISTTTAISSSSNPTY
;
A
#
# COMPACT_ATOMS: atom_id res chain seq x y z
N MET A 1 11.02 -0.28 -4.77
CA MET A 1 10.48 -0.36 -3.39
C MET A 1 9.44 -1.48 -3.23
N TYR A 2 8.40 -1.59 -4.07
CA TYR A 2 7.36 -2.61 -3.88
C TYR A 2 7.78 -4.06 -4.16
N VAL A 3 8.66 -4.30 -5.14
CA VAL A 3 9.31 -5.61 -5.37
C VAL A 3 10.13 -6.05 -4.15
N PHE A 4 10.71 -5.09 -3.43
CA PHE A 4 11.45 -5.36 -2.19
C PHE A 4 10.52 -5.85 -1.08
N LEU A 5 9.29 -5.31 -0.97
CA LEU A 5 8.30 -5.76 0.02
C LEU A 5 7.81 -7.19 -0.25
N ILE A 6 7.63 -7.58 -1.52
CA ILE A 6 7.27 -8.96 -1.90
C ILE A 6 8.41 -9.93 -1.57
N TRP A 7 9.65 -9.57 -1.94
CA TRP A 7 10.83 -10.36 -1.57
C TRP A 7 11.02 -10.47 -0.05
N PHE A 8 10.70 -9.40 0.70
CA PHE A 8 10.76 -9.42 2.16
C PHE A 8 9.65 -10.26 2.78
N ALA A 9 8.44 -10.27 2.21
CA ALA A 9 7.37 -11.16 2.64
C ALA A 9 7.77 -12.64 2.47
N ILE A 10 8.36 -12.99 1.32
CA ILE A 10 8.93 -14.32 1.06
C ILE A 10 10.07 -14.64 2.03
N TYR A 11 10.93 -13.65 2.35
CA TYR A 11 12.04 -13.83 3.30
C TYR A 11 11.55 -14.09 4.73
N ILE A 12 10.47 -13.44 5.16
CA ILE A 12 9.87 -13.66 6.48
C ILE A 12 9.15 -15.00 6.56
N ASP A 13 8.56 -15.46 5.47
CA ASP A 13 7.85 -16.73 5.39
C ASP A 13 8.81 -17.93 5.28
N SER A 14 10.07 -17.71 4.91
CA SER A 14 11.10 -18.73 5.02
C SER A 14 11.40 -18.99 6.50
N ASP A 15 11.21 -20.22 6.98
CA ASP A 15 11.51 -20.72 8.33
C ASP A 15 13.01 -20.55 8.68
N LYS A 16 13.41 -19.31 8.88
CA LYS A 16 14.74 -18.95 9.36
C LYS A 16 14.65 -18.76 10.85
N PRO A 17 15.57 -19.33 11.64
CA PRO A 17 15.66 -19.04 13.06
C PRO A 17 15.98 -17.55 13.22
N THR A 18 14.96 -16.74 13.46
CA THR A 18 15.10 -15.31 13.78
C THR A 18 14.91 -15.11 15.27
N THR A 19 15.63 -14.15 15.85
CA THR A 19 15.34 -13.74 17.23
C THR A 19 13.97 -13.07 17.30
N VAL A 20 13.29 -13.18 18.45
CA VAL A 20 12.03 -12.46 18.72
C VAL A 20 12.19 -10.96 18.43
N PHE A 21 13.35 -10.39 18.77
CA PHE A 21 13.66 -8.98 18.51
C PHE A 21 13.70 -8.65 17.01
N THR A 22 14.43 -9.43 16.21
CA THR A 22 14.52 -9.24 14.74
C THR A 22 13.16 -9.38 14.08
N CYS A 23 12.38 -10.37 14.52
CA CYS A 23 11.02 -10.60 14.07
C CYS A 23 10.13 -9.38 14.33
N THR A 24 10.08 -8.91 15.58
CA THR A 24 9.28 -7.76 16.00
C THR A 24 9.67 -6.52 15.21
N ILE A 25 10.96 -6.17 15.15
CA ILE A 25 11.42 -5.00 14.39
C ILE A 25 10.99 -5.07 12.94
N THR A 26 11.22 -6.20 12.29
CA THR A 26 10.93 -6.37 10.87
C THR A 26 9.43 -6.20 10.60
N LYS A 27 8.58 -6.86 11.40
CA LYS A 27 7.12 -6.77 11.26
C LYS A 27 6.61 -5.38 11.59
N THR A 28 7.11 -4.73 12.64
CA THR A 28 6.72 -3.35 13.01
C THR A 28 7.10 -2.37 11.91
N CYS A 29 8.34 -2.43 11.40
CA CYS A 29 8.78 -1.56 10.31
C CYS A 29 7.96 -1.79 9.03
N LEU A 30 7.71 -3.04 8.65
CA LEU A 30 6.89 -3.36 7.48
C LEU A 30 5.43 -2.95 7.67
N GLY A 31 4.89 -3.12 8.87
CA GLY A 31 3.57 -2.60 9.25
C GLY A 31 3.51 -1.10 9.01
N ILE A 32 4.42 -0.34 9.63
CA ILE A 32 4.57 1.12 9.44
C ILE A 32 4.54 1.49 7.94
N PHE A 33 5.38 0.86 7.11
CA PHE A 33 5.43 1.13 5.67
C PHE A 33 4.12 0.78 4.93
N ALA A 34 3.54 -0.38 5.22
CA ALA A 34 2.27 -0.79 4.63
C ALA A 34 1.16 0.19 5.00
N PHE A 35 1.09 0.62 6.26
CA PHE A 35 0.03 1.53 6.73
C PHE A 35 0.15 2.93 6.14
N SER A 36 1.35 3.51 6.09
CA SER A 36 1.56 4.78 5.38
C SER A 36 1.15 4.68 3.90
N THR A 37 1.30 3.51 3.30
CA THR A 37 0.85 3.27 1.91
C THR A 37 -0.68 3.22 1.82
N PHE A 38 -1.38 2.68 2.82
CA PHE A 38 -2.85 2.59 2.81
C PHE A 38 -3.53 3.93 3.10
N THR A 39 -2.94 4.78 3.95
CA THR A 39 -3.49 6.12 4.23
C THR A 39 -3.28 7.09 3.07
N SER A 40 -2.33 6.80 2.18
CA SER A 40 -2.00 7.65 1.02
C SER A 40 -3.20 7.87 0.07
N PRO A 41 -3.94 6.83 -0.39
CA PRO A 41 -5.16 7.03 -1.17
C PRO A 41 -6.20 7.93 -0.50
N VAL A 42 -6.40 7.80 0.83
CA VAL A 42 -7.36 8.64 1.58
C VAL A 42 -6.90 10.10 1.59
N ALA A 43 -5.62 10.34 1.88
CA ALA A 43 -5.03 11.67 1.86
C ALA A 43 -5.16 12.34 0.48
N VAL A 44 -4.83 11.61 -0.59
CA VAL A 44 -4.93 12.10 -1.97
C VAL A 44 -6.39 12.36 -2.34
N SER A 45 -7.32 11.51 -1.92
CA SER A 45 -8.75 11.69 -2.17
C SER A 45 -9.29 12.95 -1.49
N LEU A 46 -8.87 13.21 -0.24
CA LEU A 46 -9.21 14.42 0.50
C LEU A 46 -8.63 15.67 -0.18
N CYS A 47 -7.34 15.67 -0.50
CA CYS A 47 -6.71 16.81 -1.19
C CYS A 47 -7.40 17.08 -2.53
N ARG A 48 -7.69 16.04 -3.33
CA ARG A 48 -8.39 16.21 -4.60
C ARG A 48 -9.82 16.71 -4.41
N TYR A 49 -10.54 16.25 -3.40
CA TYR A 49 -11.86 16.79 -3.08
C TYR A 49 -11.79 18.29 -2.79
N LEU A 50 -10.87 18.71 -1.92
CA LEU A 50 -10.67 20.12 -1.58
C LEU A 50 -10.26 20.97 -2.80
N THR A 51 -9.36 20.47 -3.64
CA THR A 51 -8.91 21.23 -4.81
C THR A 51 -9.89 21.22 -5.98
N VAL A 52 -10.56 20.10 -6.25
CA VAL A 52 -11.46 19.98 -7.42
C VAL A 52 -12.87 20.46 -7.12
N VAL A 53 -13.42 20.10 -5.95
CA VAL A 53 -14.81 20.42 -5.57
C VAL A 53 -14.88 21.74 -4.82
N GLN A 54 -13.97 21.98 -3.86
CA GLN A 54 -13.99 23.21 -3.05
C GLN A 54 -13.12 24.34 -3.65
N ASN A 55 -12.41 24.09 -4.76
CA ASN A 55 -11.49 25.04 -5.39
C ASN A 55 -10.41 25.60 -4.44
N ILE A 56 -10.00 24.85 -3.42
CA ILE A 56 -8.94 25.24 -2.49
C ILE A 56 -7.58 24.88 -3.10
N PRO A 57 -6.69 25.85 -3.37
CA PRO A 57 -5.37 25.57 -3.93
C PRO A 57 -4.49 24.92 -2.87
N LEU A 58 -4.32 23.60 -2.97
CA LEU A 58 -3.45 22.85 -2.07
C LEU A 58 -2.08 22.61 -2.72
N THR A 59 -1.04 22.70 -1.91
CA THR A 59 0.34 22.45 -2.33
C THR A 59 0.78 21.04 -1.94
N LEU A 60 1.84 20.53 -2.56
CA LEU A 60 2.40 19.21 -2.24
C LEU A 60 2.78 19.04 -0.75
N PRO A 61 3.37 20.02 -0.06
CA PRO A 61 3.63 19.92 1.38
C PRO A 61 2.37 19.65 2.22
N PHE A 62 1.22 20.21 1.83
CA PHE A 62 -0.03 19.99 2.54
C PHE A 62 -0.51 18.54 2.44
N LEU A 63 -0.34 17.91 1.27
CA LEU A 63 -0.61 16.47 1.10
C LEU A 63 0.27 15.63 2.04
N VAL A 64 1.56 15.97 2.14
CA VAL A 64 2.50 15.27 3.04
C VAL A 64 2.05 15.39 4.49
N ILE A 65 1.62 16.58 4.92
CA ILE A 65 1.09 16.81 6.28
C ILE A 65 -0.15 15.94 6.54
N ILE A 66 -1.08 15.86 5.59
CA ILE A 66 -2.28 15.00 5.73
C ILE A 66 -1.89 13.53 5.81
N ILE A 67 -0.94 13.06 4.98
CA ILE A 67 -0.44 11.67 5.03
C ILE A 67 0.15 11.37 6.42
N ILE A 68 0.98 12.26 6.95
CA ILE A 68 1.56 12.12 8.28
C ILE A 68 0.45 12.05 9.34
N ALA A 69 -0.48 13.01 9.33
CA ALA A 69 -1.57 13.09 10.29
C ALA A 69 -2.45 11.83 10.29
N LEU A 70 -2.82 11.32 9.10
CA LEU A 70 -3.61 10.09 8.96
C LEU A 70 -2.83 8.83 9.35
N SER A 71 -1.50 8.87 9.32
CA SER A 71 -0.66 7.72 9.67
C SER A 71 -0.34 7.66 11.17
N ILE A 72 -0.46 8.76 11.92
CA ILE A 72 -0.18 8.83 13.37
C ILE A 72 -0.90 7.73 14.16
N PRO A 73 -2.23 7.52 14.03
CA PRO A 73 -2.91 6.51 14.81
C PRO A 73 -2.37 5.10 14.55
N SER A 74 -2.03 4.79 13.30
CA SER A 74 -1.40 3.51 12.95
C SER A 74 -0.01 3.37 13.55
N HIS A 75 0.80 4.40 13.53
CA HIS A 75 2.15 4.38 14.12
C HIS A 75 2.09 4.22 15.64
N LEU A 76 1.18 4.94 16.32
CA LEU A 76 0.97 4.80 17.76
C LEU A 76 0.57 3.37 18.14
N MET A 77 -0.32 2.75 17.37
CA MET A 77 -0.75 1.37 17.60
C MET A 77 0.38 0.38 17.36
N ASN A 78 1.18 0.55 16.30
CA ASN A 78 2.36 -0.29 16.07
C ASN A 78 3.41 -0.15 17.18
N ALA A 79 3.63 1.08 17.68
CA ALA A 79 4.50 1.32 18.82
C ALA A 79 3.95 0.63 20.08
N LEU A 80 2.64 0.74 20.35
CA LEU A 80 2.00 0.06 21.47
C LEU A 80 2.20 -1.46 21.40
N ILE A 81 1.99 -2.07 20.23
CA ILE A 81 2.21 -3.52 20.00
C ILE A 81 3.69 -3.87 20.23
N MET A 82 4.62 -3.03 19.79
CA MET A 82 6.05 -3.25 19.98
C MET A 82 6.44 -3.26 21.48
N PHE A 83 5.87 -2.38 22.29
CA PHE A 83 6.22 -2.25 23.72
C PHE A 83 5.41 -3.16 24.66
N THR A 84 4.17 -3.51 24.29
CA THR A 84 3.28 -4.32 25.14
C THR A 84 3.17 -5.78 24.68
N GLY A 85 3.72 -6.08 23.50
CA GLY A 85 3.65 -7.38 22.87
C GLY A 85 4.30 -8.49 23.69
N ARG A 86 3.57 -9.56 23.96
CA ARG A 86 4.13 -10.77 24.59
C ARG A 86 4.49 -11.80 23.52
N ALA A 87 5.72 -12.31 23.57
CA ALA A 87 6.12 -13.45 22.75
C ALA A 87 5.36 -14.70 23.22
N GLN A 88 4.57 -15.31 22.34
CA GLN A 88 4.00 -16.63 22.63
C GLN A 88 5.07 -17.70 22.35
N LEU A 89 5.26 -18.62 23.30
CA LEU A 89 6.17 -19.76 23.13
C LEU A 89 5.76 -20.57 21.90
N GLY A 90 6.71 -20.82 21.00
CA GLY A 90 6.46 -21.59 19.77
C GLY A 90 5.75 -20.83 18.66
N ALA A 91 5.42 -19.55 18.84
CA ALA A 91 4.92 -18.74 17.75
C ALA A 91 6.04 -18.49 16.74
N MET A 92 5.81 -18.88 15.48
CA MET A 92 6.56 -18.38 14.34
C MET A 92 6.42 -16.85 14.28
N CYS A 93 7.22 -16.18 13.45
CA CYS A 93 7.21 -14.73 13.32
C CYS A 93 5.89 -14.18 12.71
N THR A 94 4.79 -14.28 13.45
CA THR A 94 3.43 -13.90 13.04
C THR A 94 3.07 -12.55 13.65
N GLY A 95 2.61 -11.62 12.81
CA GLY A 95 2.56 -10.19 13.13
C GLY A 95 1.47 -9.73 14.12
N GLN A 96 0.57 -10.60 14.59
CA GLN A 96 -0.61 -10.19 15.37
C GLN A 96 -0.79 -10.90 16.72
N ILE A 97 0.08 -11.83 17.10
CA ILE A 97 -0.14 -12.66 18.29
C ILE A 97 0.23 -11.95 19.61
N ALA A 98 0.91 -10.80 19.53
CA ALA A 98 1.44 -10.14 20.71
C ALA A 98 0.46 -9.16 21.38
N ALA A 99 -0.57 -8.69 20.68
CA ALA A 99 -1.52 -7.68 21.17
C ALA A 99 -2.80 -8.31 21.74
N SER A 100 -3.47 -7.63 22.68
CA SER A 100 -4.80 -8.08 23.12
C SER A 100 -5.79 -8.04 21.95
N LEU A 101 -6.80 -8.91 22.01
CA LEU A 101 -7.84 -8.97 20.98
C LEU A 101 -8.58 -7.63 20.84
N GLU A 102 -8.80 -6.93 21.94
CA GLU A 102 -9.48 -5.63 21.95
C GLU A 102 -8.68 -4.56 21.22
N ILE A 103 -7.36 -4.48 21.48
CA ILE A 103 -6.45 -3.56 20.79
C ILE A 103 -6.45 -3.87 19.30
N THR A 104 -6.39 -5.15 18.94
CA THR A 104 -6.39 -5.61 17.53
C THR A 104 -7.71 -5.25 16.84
N ARG A 105 -8.86 -5.44 17.50
CA ARG A 105 -10.18 -5.06 16.95
C ARG A 105 -10.30 -3.55 16.75
N GLY A 106 -9.96 -2.76 17.77
CA GLY A 106 -9.99 -1.30 17.68
C GLY A 106 -9.08 -0.78 16.56
N TYR A 107 -7.89 -1.38 16.44
CA TYR A 107 -6.94 -1.10 15.37
C TYR A 107 -7.55 -1.30 13.97
N HIS A 108 -8.09 -2.48 13.70
CA HIS A 108 -8.64 -2.78 12.37
C HIS A 108 -9.92 -1.97 12.09
N ALA A 109 -10.77 -1.74 13.09
CA ALA A 109 -11.97 -0.92 12.95
C ALA A 109 -11.62 0.51 12.53
N MET A 110 -10.62 1.12 13.18
CA MET A 110 -10.11 2.44 12.81
C MET A 110 -9.61 2.45 11.36
N MET A 111 -8.85 1.44 10.93
CA MET A 111 -8.36 1.34 9.56
C MET A 111 -9.49 1.24 8.54
N ILE A 112 -10.49 0.40 8.81
CA ILE A 112 -11.68 0.27 7.95
C ILE A 112 -12.39 1.62 7.84
N ILE A 113 -12.59 2.33 8.95
CA ILE A 113 -13.21 3.66 8.96
C ILE A 113 -12.39 4.64 8.11
N THR A 114 -11.08 4.70 8.32
CA THR A 114 -10.19 5.59 7.54
C THR A 114 -10.25 5.28 6.05
N MET A 115 -10.20 4.01 5.64
CA MET A 115 -10.28 3.62 4.22
C MET A 115 -11.66 3.94 3.63
N SER A 116 -12.73 3.79 4.42
CA SER A 116 -14.11 4.06 3.99
C SER A 116 -14.32 5.51 3.60
N ILE A 117 -13.54 6.46 4.14
CA ILE A 117 -13.61 7.89 3.81
C ILE A 117 -13.22 8.15 2.34
N SER A 118 -12.34 7.34 1.75
CA SER A 118 -11.88 7.54 0.37
C SER A 118 -13.03 7.41 -0.65
N PHE A 119 -13.97 6.50 -0.41
CA PHE A 119 -15.06 6.21 -1.34
C PHE A 119 -16.02 7.40 -1.55
N PRO A 120 -16.65 7.98 -0.51
CA PRO A 120 -17.56 9.12 -0.68
C PRO A 120 -16.83 10.35 -1.24
N LEU A 121 -15.56 10.59 -0.86
CA LEU A 121 -14.77 11.69 -1.40
C LEU A 121 -14.54 11.56 -2.90
N ASN A 122 -14.07 10.38 -3.36
CA ASN A 122 -13.87 10.13 -4.79
C ASN A 122 -15.19 10.12 -5.55
N TYR A 123 -16.27 9.61 -4.96
CA TYR A 123 -17.60 9.67 -5.57
C TYR A 123 -18.07 11.12 -5.78
N ALA A 124 -17.88 12.00 -4.79
CA ALA A 124 -18.19 13.43 -4.91
C ALA A 124 -17.36 14.10 -6.02
N VAL A 125 -16.05 13.84 -6.07
CA VAL A 125 -15.17 14.32 -7.15
C VAL A 125 -15.66 13.82 -8.51
N TYR A 126 -15.98 12.53 -8.64
CA TYR A 126 -16.49 11.94 -9.88
C TYR A 126 -17.76 12.64 -10.35
N ARG A 127 -18.73 12.83 -9.45
CA ARG A 127 -20.00 13.52 -9.75
C ARG A 127 -19.75 14.95 -10.22
N PHE A 128 -18.88 15.69 -9.53
CA PHE A 128 -18.54 17.07 -9.87
C PHE A 128 -17.85 17.16 -11.24
N VAL A 129 -16.84 16.34 -11.51
CA VAL A 129 -16.10 16.33 -12.79
C VAL A 129 -17.03 15.94 -13.93
N LYS A 130 -17.90 14.95 -13.74
CA LYS A 130 -18.87 14.51 -14.74
C LYS A 130 -19.89 15.60 -15.08
N ALA A 131 -20.40 16.31 -14.07
CA ALA A 131 -21.35 17.41 -14.28
C ALA A 131 -20.71 18.58 -15.06
N ASN A 132 -19.41 18.81 -14.88
CA ASN A 132 -18.66 19.90 -15.53
C ASN A 132 -17.84 19.43 -16.74
N ALA A 133 -18.12 18.25 -17.30
CA ALA A 133 -17.26 17.63 -18.31
C ALA A 133 -17.17 18.46 -19.61
N GLN A 134 -18.25 19.14 -20.00
CA GLN A 134 -18.30 20.00 -21.19
C GLN A 134 -17.41 21.25 -21.07
N LEU A 135 -17.16 21.73 -19.85
CA LEU A 135 -16.38 22.94 -19.59
C LEU A 135 -14.88 22.65 -19.43
N ARG A 136 -14.48 21.39 -19.30
CA ARG A 136 -13.09 20.99 -19.01
C ARG A 136 -12.56 20.02 -20.05
N SER A 137 -11.57 20.49 -20.83
CA SER A 137 -10.83 19.67 -21.80
C SER A 137 -10.10 18.46 -21.19
N ARG A 138 -9.87 18.47 -19.86
CA ARG A 138 -9.19 17.40 -19.11
C ARG A 138 -10.12 16.48 -18.30
N SER A 139 -11.44 16.57 -18.50
CA SER A 139 -12.43 15.83 -17.71
C SER A 139 -12.24 14.31 -17.77
N ALA A 140 -11.86 13.76 -18.93
CA ALA A 140 -11.62 12.32 -19.10
C ALA A 140 -10.45 11.80 -18.23
N ASP A 141 -9.36 12.56 -18.17
CA ASP A 141 -8.19 12.19 -17.35
C ASP A 141 -8.53 12.27 -15.87
N GLU A 142 -9.24 13.32 -15.44
CA GLU A 142 -9.69 13.47 -14.06
C GLU A 142 -10.60 12.34 -13.60
N ILE A 143 -11.52 11.88 -14.47
CA ILE A 143 -12.38 10.72 -14.21
C ILE A 143 -11.54 9.45 -14.07
N SER A 144 -10.56 9.24 -14.95
CA SER A 144 -9.67 8.08 -14.93
C SER A 144 -8.84 8.02 -13.63
N VAL A 145 -8.30 9.17 -13.19
CA VAL A 145 -7.58 9.27 -11.91
C VAL A 145 -8.51 8.98 -10.74
N THR A 146 -9.74 9.52 -10.75
CA THR A 146 -10.72 9.27 -9.68
C THR A 146 -11.13 7.81 -9.60
N LEU A 147 -11.35 7.13 -10.72
CA LEU A 147 -11.59 5.69 -10.76
C LEU A 147 -10.38 4.91 -10.20
N GLY A 148 -9.15 5.33 -10.55
CA GLY A 148 -7.92 4.79 -10.00
C GLY A 148 -7.86 4.87 -8.48
N LEU A 149 -8.11 6.05 -7.91
CA LEU A 149 -8.11 6.25 -6.46
C LEU A 149 -9.24 5.49 -5.76
N THR A 150 -10.43 5.40 -6.36
CA THR A 150 -11.52 4.59 -5.81
C THR A 150 -11.12 3.12 -5.71
N MET A 151 -10.52 2.55 -6.77
CA MET A 151 -10.04 1.16 -6.75
C MET A 151 -8.92 0.96 -5.72
N GLN A 152 -8.02 1.93 -5.57
CA GLN A 152 -6.96 1.93 -4.54
C GLN A 152 -7.50 2.07 -3.11
N GLY A 153 -8.70 2.62 -2.92
CA GLY A 153 -9.38 2.68 -1.62
C GLY A 153 -10.13 1.39 -1.29
N ILE A 154 -10.77 0.77 -2.29
CA ILE A 154 -11.54 -0.49 -2.13
C ILE A 154 -10.63 -1.66 -1.74
N ALA A 155 -9.46 -1.76 -2.37
CA ALA A 155 -8.51 -2.85 -2.14
C ALA A 155 -8.07 -2.99 -0.66
N PRO A 156 -7.51 -1.96 0.00
CA PRO A 156 -7.15 -2.04 1.42
C PRO A 156 -8.38 -2.23 2.30
N PHE A 157 -9.52 -1.60 1.97
CA PHE A 157 -10.77 -1.81 2.71
C PHE A 157 -11.15 -3.30 2.77
N LEU A 158 -11.19 -3.98 1.61
CA LEU A 158 -11.51 -5.42 1.54
C LEU A 158 -10.47 -6.26 2.28
N ALA A 159 -9.18 -5.96 2.11
CA ALA A 159 -8.11 -6.68 2.81
C ALA A 159 -8.29 -6.62 4.34
N PHE A 160 -8.50 -5.43 4.90
CA PHE A 160 -8.73 -5.28 6.34
C PHE A 160 -10.04 -5.91 6.81
N SER A 161 -11.12 -5.81 6.02
CA SER A 161 -12.38 -6.50 6.35
C SER A 161 -12.20 -8.01 6.43
N ILE A 162 -11.48 -8.62 5.47
CA ILE A 162 -11.16 -10.04 5.49
C ILE A 162 -10.34 -10.39 6.75
N THR A 163 -9.32 -9.60 7.09
CA THR A 163 -8.52 -9.82 8.30
C THR A 163 -9.37 -9.74 9.57
N VAL A 164 -10.34 -8.81 9.67
CA VAL A 164 -11.26 -8.72 10.82
C VAL A 164 -12.19 -9.92 10.92
N ILE A 165 -12.71 -10.39 9.79
CA ILE A 165 -13.56 -11.58 9.75
C ILE A 165 -12.75 -12.80 10.21
N TYR A 166 -11.53 -12.97 9.67
CA TYR A 166 -10.60 -14.03 10.03
C TYR A 166 -10.21 -13.99 11.53
N MET A 167 -9.73 -12.84 12.00
CA MET A 167 -9.93 -12.24 13.33
C MET A 167 -10.97 -12.94 14.21
N SER A 168 -12.21 -12.70 13.83
CA SER A 168 -13.38 -13.06 14.60
C SER A 168 -13.61 -14.57 14.59
N LEU A 169 -13.36 -15.25 13.47
CA LEU A 169 -13.47 -16.70 13.34
C LEU A 169 -12.47 -17.44 14.25
N LEU A 170 -11.23 -16.97 14.34
CA LEU A 170 -10.22 -17.53 15.24
C LEU A 170 -10.65 -17.41 16.71
N VAL A 171 -11.20 -16.25 17.10
CA VAL A 171 -11.71 -16.03 18.46
C VAL A 171 -12.88 -16.95 18.78
N SER A 172 -13.75 -17.18 17.80
CA SER A 172 -14.85 -18.14 17.88
C SER A 172 -14.40 -19.60 17.87
N ARG A 173 -13.08 -19.87 17.86
CA ARG A 173 -12.48 -21.21 17.81
C ARG A 173 -12.92 -22.04 16.60
N VAL A 174 -13.26 -21.36 15.50
CA VAL A 174 -13.55 -22.03 14.23
C VAL A 174 -12.22 -22.54 13.67
N SER A 175 -12.18 -23.82 13.27
CA SER A 175 -11.01 -24.40 12.63
C SER A 175 -10.83 -23.79 11.23
N ILE A 176 -9.78 -23.01 11.04
CA ILE A 176 -9.45 -22.39 9.75
C ILE A 176 -8.33 -23.20 9.07
N PRO A 177 -8.45 -23.55 7.78
CA PRO A 177 -7.41 -24.27 7.09
C PRO A 177 -6.11 -23.45 6.99
N PRO A 178 -4.92 -24.09 7.06
CA PRO A 178 -3.63 -23.37 7.10
C PRO A 178 -3.39 -22.42 5.92
N TRP A 179 -3.86 -22.77 4.71
CA TRP A 179 -3.69 -21.92 3.52
C TRP A 179 -4.39 -20.56 3.66
N ALA A 180 -5.48 -20.48 4.43
CA ALA A 180 -6.20 -19.23 4.64
C ALA A 180 -5.41 -18.30 5.56
N ASN A 181 -4.63 -18.84 6.50
CA ASN A 181 -3.73 -18.04 7.35
C ASN A 181 -2.68 -17.34 6.48
N VAL A 182 -2.03 -18.10 5.59
CA VAL A 182 -1.03 -17.57 4.65
C VAL A 182 -1.63 -16.51 3.74
N LEU A 183 -2.85 -16.74 3.22
CA LEU A 183 -3.54 -15.80 2.37
C LEU A 183 -3.85 -14.47 3.10
N VAL A 184 -4.40 -14.55 4.32
CA VAL A 184 -4.77 -13.37 5.11
C VAL A 184 -3.53 -12.59 5.56
N ASP A 185 -2.44 -13.26 5.89
CA ASP A 185 -1.18 -12.59 6.22
C ASP A 185 -0.55 -11.93 4.99
N SER A 186 -0.71 -12.53 3.81
CA SER A 186 -0.12 -12.04 2.56
C SER A 186 -0.90 -10.88 1.93
N ILE A 187 -2.22 -10.82 2.11
CA ILE A 187 -3.08 -9.88 1.37
C ILE A 187 -2.71 -8.42 1.60
N ALA A 188 -2.33 -8.05 2.84
CA ALA A 188 -1.91 -6.70 3.16
C ALA A 188 -0.65 -6.28 2.38
N TYR A 189 0.29 -7.20 2.17
CA TYR A 189 1.52 -6.94 1.42
C TYR A 189 1.30 -6.85 -0.10
N LEU A 190 0.20 -7.37 -0.62
CA LEU A 190 -0.16 -7.25 -2.03
C LEU A 190 -0.74 -5.87 -2.37
N ILE A 191 -1.35 -5.18 -1.40
CA ILE A 191 -2.01 -3.89 -1.62
C ILE A 191 -1.08 -2.83 -2.22
N PRO A 192 0.16 -2.61 -1.74
CA PRO A 192 1.07 -1.65 -2.37
C PRO A 192 1.38 -1.98 -3.85
N GLY A 193 1.53 -3.27 -4.17
CA GLY A 193 1.71 -3.74 -5.54
C GLY A 193 0.47 -3.48 -6.40
N MET A 194 -0.71 -3.84 -5.88
CA MET A 194 -1.99 -3.55 -6.53
C MET A 194 -2.22 -2.06 -6.75
N ASN A 195 -1.91 -1.21 -5.78
CA ASN A 195 -2.02 0.25 -5.94
C ASN A 195 -1.15 0.76 -7.08
N THR A 196 0.05 0.20 -7.24
CA THR A 196 0.93 0.51 -8.37
C THR A 196 0.33 0.05 -9.69
N ILE A 197 -0.15 -1.20 -9.78
CA ILE A 197 -0.76 -1.77 -10.99
C ILE A 197 -1.98 -0.95 -11.41
N VAL A 198 -2.89 -0.66 -10.46
CA VAL A 198 -4.07 0.16 -10.68
C VAL A 198 -3.70 1.56 -11.18
N SER A 199 -2.66 2.18 -10.60
CA SER A 199 -2.14 3.47 -11.08
C SER A 199 -1.66 3.39 -12.53
N VAL A 200 -0.88 2.36 -12.89
CA VAL A 200 -0.35 2.16 -14.25
C VAL A 200 -1.47 1.86 -15.25
N MET A 201 -2.48 1.09 -14.86
CA MET A 201 -3.56 0.71 -15.76
C MET A 201 -4.56 1.84 -16.01
N LEU A 202 -4.93 2.59 -14.97
CA LEU A 202 -6.02 3.57 -15.05
C LEU A 202 -5.54 5.01 -15.26
N ILE A 203 -4.31 5.38 -14.88
CA ILE A 203 -3.83 6.75 -15.02
C ILE A 203 -2.98 6.85 -16.28
N LYS A 204 -3.54 7.37 -17.37
CA LYS A 204 -2.88 7.46 -18.69
C LYS A 204 -1.50 8.15 -18.64
N SER A 205 -1.40 9.26 -17.89
CA SER A 205 -0.14 9.99 -17.72
C SER A 205 0.93 9.11 -17.05
N PHE A 206 0.54 8.40 -15.99
CA PHE A 206 1.42 7.47 -15.28
C PHE A 206 1.83 6.30 -16.17
N LYS A 207 0.90 5.70 -16.91
CA LYS A 207 1.18 4.66 -17.91
C LYS A 207 2.24 5.11 -18.92
N LYS A 208 2.09 6.32 -19.46
CA LYS A 208 3.03 6.88 -20.45
C LYS A 208 4.43 7.01 -19.84
N HIS A 209 4.54 7.56 -18.64
CA HIS A 209 5.83 7.74 -17.96
C HIS A 209 6.47 6.40 -17.58
N PHE A 210 5.64 5.43 -17.15
CA PHE A 210 6.09 4.09 -16.83
C PHE A 210 6.66 3.38 -18.07
N VAL A 211 5.95 3.38 -19.21
CA VAL A 211 6.45 2.79 -20.46
C VAL A 211 7.74 3.47 -20.93
N GLU A 212 7.82 4.79 -20.84
CA GLU A 212 9.01 5.55 -21.24
C GLU A 212 10.24 5.22 -20.37
N LEU A 213 10.03 5.02 -19.06
CA LEU A 213 11.07 4.57 -18.15
C LEU A 213 11.61 3.18 -18.57
N PHE A 214 10.73 2.23 -18.87
CA PHE A 214 11.15 0.89 -19.32
C PHE A 214 11.86 0.93 -20.67
N ARG A 215 11.40 1.76 -21.62
CA ARG A 215 12.08 1.98 -22.90
C ARG A 215 13.49 2.52 -22.69
N THR A 216 13.64 3.51 -21.81
CA THR A 216 14.95 4.10 -21.49
C THR A 216 15.90 3.09 -20.87
N LEU A 217 15.42 2.26 -19.93
CA LEU A 217 16.21 1.20 -19.30
C LEU A 217 16.63 0.11 -20.30
N ALA A 218 15.71 -0.31 -21.17
CA ALA A 218 16.02 -1.29 -22.23
C ALA A 218 17.11 -0.77 -23.17
N ASN A 219 17.00 0.49 -23.61
CA ASN A 219 17.98 1.10 -24.51
C ASN A 219 19.36 1.28 -23.85
N ARG A 220 19.42 1.62 -22.55
CA ARG A 220 20.70 1.71 -21.81
C ARG A 220 21.41 0.36 -21.73
N ASN A 221 20.69 -0.74 -21.52
CA ASN A 221 21.28 -2.07 -21.44
C ASN A 221 21.87 -2.51 -22.79
N VAL A 222 21.24 -2.14 -23.91
CA VAL A 222 21.78 -2.41 -25.25
C VAL A 222 23.08 -1.64 -25.50
N ILE A 223 23.13 -0.36 -25.12
CA ILE A 223 24.34 0.46 -25.29
C ILE A 223 25.49 -0.09 -24.45
N SER A 224 25.28 -0.38 -23.16
CA SER A 224 26.33 -0.92 -22.27
C SER A 224 26.89 -2.27 -22.74
N THR A 225 26.06 -3.11 -23.35
CA THR A 225 26.50 -4.40 -23.92
C THR A 225 27.38 -4.17 -25.16
N THR A 226 27.05 -3.18 -25.99
CA THR A 226 27.80 -2.86 -27.21
C THR A 226 29.18 -2.27 -26.88
N THR A 227 29.27 -1.39 -25.88
CA THR A 227 30.54 -0.78 -25.46
C THR A 227 31.49 -1.78 -24.79
N ALA A 228 30.96 -2.78 -24.08
CA ALA A 228 31.75 -3.83 -23.44
C ALA A 228 32.36 -4.81 -24.47
N ILE A 229 31.68 -5.04 -25.60
CA ILE A 229 32.21 -5.89 -26.68
C ILE A 229 33.34 -5.16 -27.42
N SER A 230 33.19 -3.85 -27.69
CA SER A 230 34.21 -3.06 -28.39
C SER A 230 35.48 -2.80 -27.60
N SER A 231 35.46 -2.87 -26.26
CA SER A 231 36.67 -2.74 -25.43
C SER A 231 37.45 -4.06 -25.28
N SER A 232 36.85 -5.20 -25.60
CA SER A 232 37.51 -6.52 -25.56
C SER A 232 38.28 -6.87 -26.84
N SER A 233 38.12 -6.08 -27.91
CA SER A 233 38.68 -6.35 -29.23
C SER A 233 39.95 -5.55 -29.57
N ASN A 234 40.68 -5.03 -28.58
CA ASN A 234 42.04 -4.53 -28.79
C ASN A 234 43.05 -5.64 -28.45
N PRO A 235 43.47 -6.47 -29.42
CA PRO A 235 44.64 -7.31 -29.24
C PRO A 235 45.86 -6.39 -29.14
N THR A 236 46.46 -6.33 -27.96
CA THR A 236 47.84 -5.86 -27.79
C THR A 236 48.75 -6.79 -28.59
N TYR A 237 49.24 -6.30 -29.72
CA TYR A 237 50.41 -6.83 -30.42
C TYR A 237 51.63 -6.02 -30.01
#